data_AF-A0A0W8BZZ1-F1
#
_entry.id   AF-A0A0W8BZZ1-F1
#
_cell.length_a   1.000
_cell.length_b   1.000
_cell.length_c   1.000
_cell.angle_alpha   90.00
_cell.angle_beta   90.00
_cell.angle_gamma   90.00
#
_symmetry.space_group_name_H-M   'P 1'
#
loop_
_entity.id
_entity.type
_entity.pdbx_description
1 polymer ?
#
loop_
_entity_poly.entity_id
_entity_poly.type
_entity_poly.pdbx_seq_one_letter_code
_entity_poly.pdbx_strand_id
1 'polypeptide(L)'
;MIDNYWDIGSGGDQVGKFKTMAKEKGMSVKDVVLDMVKDKKCGYTRTDVDPKPIPADGKVKWWGNGGGGFTHVGPCELYIDDKMVLHGDNCEEDFPGGPDGSEKMSEMPVDFVVQRQMHTDNLLAGVPECAMAGVR
;
A
#
# COMPACT_ATOMS: atom_id res chain seq x y z
N MET A 1 13.67 23.08 -0.42
CA MET A 1 13.16 22.10 -1.39
C MET A 1 13.44 20.72 -0.81
N ILE A 2 12.58 19.72 -1.05
CA ILE A 2 12.82 18.34 -0.58
C ILE A 2 13.55 17.62 -1.71
N ASP A 3 14.83 17.32 -1.52
CA ASP A 3 15.71 16.83 -2.58
C ASP A 3 15.60 15.31 -2.77
N ASN A 4 15.20 14.57 -1.75
CA ASN A 4 14.96 13.15 -1.85
C ASN A 4 13.78 12.72 -0.98
N TYR A 5 13.20 11.58 -1.32
CA TYR A 5 12.13 11.05 -0.52
C TYR A 5 12.62 10.60 0.90
N TRP A 6 13.91 10.29 1.04
CA TRP A 6 14.56 10.04 2.33
C TRP A 6 14.64 11.27 3.25
N ASP A 7 14.47 12.48 2.73
CA ASP A 7 14.57 13.72 3.52
C ASP A 7 13.28 14.06 4.28
N ILE A 8 12.19 13.35 3.96
CA ILE A 8 11.00 13.34 4.83
C ILE A 8 11.33 12.36 5.96
N GLY A 9 12.02 12.88 6.97
CA GLY A 9 12.30 12.11 8.19
C GLY A 9 11.04 11.79 8.99
N SER A 10 11.22 11.10 10.11
CA SER A 10 10.12 10.71 11.00
C SER A 10 9.58 11.91 11.80
N GLY A 11 8.33 12.31 11.56
CA GLY A 11 7.59 13.30 12.36
C GLY A 11 7.23 14.62 11.68
N GLY A 12 6.30 15.35 12.29
CA GLY A 12 5.72 16.58 11.73
C GLY A 12 4.75 16.30 10.58
N ASP A 13 4.56 17.28 9.68
CA ASP A 13 3.69 17.16 8.51
C ASP A 13 4.33 16.34 7.38
N GLN A 14 4.38 15.02 7.55
CA GLN A 14 4.93 14.11 6.54
C GLN A 14 4.06 14.08 5.27
N VAL A 15 2.74 14.12 5.43
CA VAL A 15 1.77 14.12 4.34
C VAL A 15 1.96 15.33 3.42
N GLY A 16 1.98 16.55 3.97
CA GLY A 16 2.14 17.78 3.20
C GLY A 16 3.51 17.87 2.54
N LYS A 17 4.57 17.45 3.24
CA LYS A 17 5.92 17.35 2.66
C LYS A 17 5.95 16.35 1.49
N PHE A 18 5.29 15.19 1.62
CA PHE A 18 5.24 14.20 0.54
C PHE A 18 4.52 14.78 -0.67
N LYS A 19 3.33 15.35 -0.47
CA LYS A 19 2.53 15.95 -1.55
C LYS A 19 3.30 17.04 -2.30
N THR A 20 4.04 17.88 -1.55
CA THR A 20 4.88 18.93 -2.15
C THR A 20 5.98 18.32 -3.03
N MET A 21 6.73 17.35 -2.50
CA MET A 21 7.78 16.66 -3.25
C MET A 21 7.22 15.95 -4.48
N ALA A 22 6.14 15.17 -4.31
CA ALA A 22 5.46 14.43 -5.38
C ALA A 22 5.06 15.35 -6.54
N LYS A 23 4.51 16.53 -6.22
CA LYS A 23 4.15 17.55 -7.21
C LYS A 23 5.36 18.17 -7.89
N GLU A 24 6.39 18.56 -7.14
CA GLU A 24 7.59 19.21 -7.68
C GLU A 24 8.40 18.26 -8.59
N LYS A 25 8.38 16.95 -8.29
CA LYS A 25 9.17 15.94 -9.01
C LYS A 25 8.37 15.08 -9.98
N GLY A 26 7.05 15.22 -10.02
CA GLY A 26 6.18 14.38 -10.84
C GLY A 26 6.22 12.90 -10.45
N MET A 27 6.32 12.60 -9.15
CA MET A 27 6.40 11.23 -8.62
C MET A 27 5.11 10.82 -7.93
N SER A 28 4.71 9.56 -8.07
CA SER A 28 3.62 8.92 -7.31
C SER A 28 4.12 8.15 -6.08
N VAL A 29 3.21 7.71 -5.20
CA VAL A 29 3.56 6.81 -4.08
C VAL A 29 4.10 5.48 -4.64
N LYS A 30 3.46 4.93 -5.68
CA LYS A 30 3.95 3.75 -6.40
C LYS A 30 5.40 3.92 -6.89
N ASP A 31 5.76 5.05 -7.49
CA ASP A 31 7.13 5.29 -7.97
C ASP A 31 8.14 5.26 -6.82
N VAL A 32 7.80 5.91 -5.70
CA VAL A 32 8.65 5.93 -4.50
C VAL A 32 8.81 4.52 -3.93
N VAL A 33 7.73 3.77 -3.78
CA VAL A 33 7.76 2.41 -3.23
C VAL A 33 8.60 1.48 -4.10
N LEU A 34 8.42 1.55 -5.43
CA LEU A 34 9.19 0.74 -6.37
C LEU A 34 10.68 1.10 -6.34
N ASP A 35 11.04 2.38 -6.19
CA ASP A 35 12.44 2.78 -6.00
C ASP A 35 13.01 2.22 -4.68
N MET A 36 12.24 2.24 -3.58
CA MET A 36 12.65 1.69 -2.27
C MET A 36 12.88 0.18 -2.30
N VAL A 37 11.99 -0.57 -2.95
CA VAL A 37 12.08 -2.03 -3.04
C VAL A 37 12.94 -2.53 -4.20
N LYS A 38 13.51 -1.60 -4.99
CA LYS A 38 14.42 -1.85 -6.12
C LYS A 38 13.80 -2.79 -7.15
N ASP A 39 14.40 -3.97 -7.35
CA ASP A 39 14.11 -4.89 -8.46
C ASP A 39 12.76 -5.62 -8.32
N LYS A 40 11.98 -5.31 -7.28
CA LYS A 40 10.68 -5.94 -7.01
C LYS A 40 9.56 -5.20 -7.73
N LYS A 41 8.92 -5.90 -8.67
CA LYS A 41 7.75 -5.39 -9.41
C LYS A 41 6.48 -5.23 -8.58
N CYS A 42 6.38 -5.98 -7.48
CA CYS A 42 5.20 -6.00 -6.61
C CYS A 42 5.45 -5.31 -5.25
N GLY A 43 6.32 -4.31 -5.15
CA GLY A 43 6.52 -3.61 -3.88
C GLY A 43 7.01 -4.56 -2.77
N TYR A 44 6.33 -4.53 -1.62
CA TYR A 44 6.57 -5.46 -0.51
C TYR A 44 5.76 -6.77 -0.57
N THR A 45 4.94 -6.99 -1.61
CA THR A 45 4.23 -8.27 -1.78
C THR A 45 5.24 -9.41 -1.92
N ARG A 46 4.94 -10.54 -1.28
CA ARG A 46 5.65 -11.79 -1.49
C ARG A 46 5.15 -12.47 -2.75
N THR A 47 6.04 -12.67 -3.72
CA THR A 47 5.79 -13.42 -4.96
C THR A 47 6.38 -14.84 -4.95
N ASP A 48 7.05 -15.20 -3.86
CA ASP A 48 7.71 -16.48 -3.62
C ASP A 48 6.82 -17.51 -2.89
N VAL A 49 5.53 -17.20 -2.72
CA VAL A 49 4.56 -18.01 -1.98
C VAL A 49 3.29 -18.21 -2.78
N ASP A 50 2.49 -19.20 -2.37
CA ASP A 50 1.20 -19.47 -2.98
C ASP A 50 0.31 -18.20 -2.98
N PRO A 51 -0.18 -17.79 -4.16
CA PRO A 51 -1.04 -16.63 -4.27
C PRO A 51 -2.34 -16.83 -3.46
N LYS A 52 -2.83 -15.76 -2.82
CA LYS A 52 -4.06 -15.78 -2.01
C LYS A 52 -5.26 -15.19 -2.75
N PRO A 53 -6.47 -15.78 -2.65
CA PRO A 53 -7.65 -15.24 -3.30
C PRO A 53 -7.98 -13.83 -2.79
N ILE A 54 -8.61 -13.03 -3.64
CA ILE A 54 -9.11 -11.70 -3.27
C ILE A 54 -10.09 -11.86 -2.09
N PRO A 55 -9.91 -11.10 -0.98
CA PRO A 55 -10.79 -11.20 0.18
C PRO A 55 -12.26 -10.97 -0.16
N ALA A 56 -13.12 -11.92 0.22
CA ALA A 56 -14.56 -11.85 -0.05
C ALA A 56 -15.26 -10.79 0.82
N ASP A 57 -14.70 -10.46 1.98
CA ASP A 57 -15.20 -9.47 2.92
C ASP A 57 -14.87 -8.02 2.53
N GLY A 58 -14.17 -7.81 1.40
CA GLY A 58 -13.82 -6.48 0.93
C GLY A 58 -12.76 -5.79 1.79
N LYS A 59 -11.96 -6.54 2.56
CA LYS A 59 -10.95 -5.96 3.46
C LYS A 59 -9.56 -6.51 3.17
N VAL A 60 -8.60 -5.61 3.03
CA VAL A 60 -7.17 -5.95 3.09
C VAL A 60 -6.64 -5.65 4.47
N LYS A 61 -5.82 -6.56 5.00
CA LYS A 61 -5.14 -6.38 6.28
C LYS A 61 -3.70 -5.99 6.03
N TRP A 62 -3.29 -4.82 6.52
CA TRP A 62 -1.90 -4.43 6.55
C TRP A 62 -1.23 -4.96 7.82
N TRP A 63 -0.15 -5.71 7.62
CA TRP A 63 0.71 -6.21 8.68
C TRP A 63 1.96 -5.35 8.76
N GLY A 64 2.01 -4.44 9.74
CA GLY A 64 3.18 -3.63 10.03
C GLY A 64 4.38 -4.46 10.51
N ASN A 65 5.57 -3.85 10.53
CA ASN A 65 6.83 -4.50 10.89
C ASN A 65 6.84 -4.92 12.37
N GLY A 66 6.25 -6.07 12.69
CA GLY A 66 6.09 -6.57 14.06
C GLY A 66 4.66 -6.97 14.43
N GLY A 67 3.71 -6.94 13.49
CA GLY A 67 2.33 -7.38 13.74
C GLY A 67 1.38 -6.31 14.26
N GLY A 68 1.74 -5.03 14.13
CA GLY A 68 0.84 -3.89 14.29
C GLY A 68 0.17 -3.48 12.98
N GLY A 69 -0.44 -2.30 12.99
CA GLY A 69 -0.94 -1.62 11.79
C GLY A 69 0.09 -0.66 11.19
N PHE A 70 -0.39 0.39 10.57
CA PHE A 70 0.45 1.52 10.18
C PHE A 70 0.97 2.22 11.44
N THR A 71 2.30 2.36 11.54
CA THR A 71 2.99 2.97 12.69
C THR A 71 3.67 4.31 12.33
N HIS A 72 3.48 4.76 11.09
CA HIS A 72 4.04 6.00 10.56
C HIS A 72 3.01 6.74 9.71
N VAL A 73 2.90 8.05 9.94
CA VAL A 73 2.09 8.97 9.15
C VAL A 73 2.65 9.06 7.75
N GLY A 74 1.81 8.75 6.76
CA GLY A 74 2.21 8.76 5.38
C GLY A 74 1.10 8.37 4.42
N PRO A 75 1.24 8.74 3.14
CA PRO A 75 0.33 8.28 2.12
C PRO A 75 0.55 6.79 1.87
N CYS A 76 -0.52 6.09 1.50
CA CYS A 76 -0.43 4.73 1.01
C CYS A 76 -1.34 4.47 -0.18
N GLU A 77 -0.91 3.52 -0.99
CA GLU A 77 -1.69 3.05 -2.13
C GLU A 77 -1.72 1.53 -2.10
N LEU A 78 -2.87 0.95 -2.41
CA LEU A 78 -2.99 -0.47 -2.70
C LEU A 78 -3.24 -0.68 -4.19
N TYR A 79 -2.44 -1.53 -4.80
CA TYR A 79 -2.66 -1.99 -6.18
C TYR A 79 -3.02 -3.47 -6.18
N ILE A 80 -3.94 -3.85 -7.05
CA ILE A 80 -4.11 -5.22 -7.53
C ILE A 80 -3.70 -5.19 -8.99
N ASP A 81 -2.63 -5.90 -9.29
CA ASP A 81 -1.94 -5.83 -10.58
C ASP A 81 -1.58 -4.37 -10.92
N ASP A 82 -2.01 -3.88 -12.08
CA ASP A 82 -1.76 -2.49 -12.50
C ASP A 82 -2.82 -1.48 -12.05
N LYS A 83 -3.86 -1.93 -11.34
CA LYS A 83 -4.97 -1.08 -10.96
C LYS A 83 -4.92 -0.71 -9.49
N MET A 84 -4.87 0.60 -9.22
CA MET A 84 -5.02 1.14 -7.89
C MET A 84 -6.44 0.88 -7.39
N VAL A 85 -6.55 0.27 -6.23
CA VAL A 85 -7.81 -0.10 -5.58
C VAL A 85 -8.04 0.64 -4.27
N LEU A 86 -7.01 1.27 -3.72
CA LEU A 86 -7.10 2.16 -2.57
C LEU A 86 -5.99 3.20 -2.63
N HIS A 87 -6.31 4.41 -2.18
CA HIS A 87 -5.37 5.50 -1.94
C HIS A 87 -5.78 6.20 -0.64
N GLY A 88 -4.82 6.46 0.23
CA GLY A 88 -4.99 7.26 1.45
C GLY A 88 -3.84 8.24 1.57
N ASP A 89 -4.15 9.46 2.03
CA ASP A 89 -3.15 10.50 2.24
C ASP A 89 -2.45 10.35 3.61
N ASN A 90 -3.16 9.80 4.59
CA ASN A 90 -2.63 9.50 5.92
C ASN A 90 -3.16 8.13 6.38
N CYS A 91 -2.51 7.06 5.96
CA CYS A 91 -3.03 5.71 6.20
C CYS A 91 -2.97 5.28 7.68
N GLU A 92 -2.11 5.88 8.49
CA GLU A 92 -2.13 5.68 9.95
C GLU A 92 -3.44 6.19 10.57
N GLU A 93 -3.91 7.36 10.13
CA GLU A 93 -5.15 7.97 10.60
C GLU A 93 -6.39 7.34 9.97
N ASP A 94 -6.36 7.13 8.65
CA ASP A 94 -7.48 6.61 7.86
C ASP A 94 -7.77 5.14 8.18
N PHE A 95 -6.72 4.35 8.47
CA PHE A 95 -6.80 2.91 8.73
C PHE A 95 -6.04 2.57 10.03
N PRO A 96 -6.61 2.90 11.19
CA PRO A 96 -5.92 2.75 12.45
C PRO A 96 -5.70 1.27 12.81
N GLY A 97 -4.47 0.95 13.22
CA GLY A 97 -4.13 -0.35 13.81
C GLY A 97 -3.74 -0.23 15.28
N GLY A 98 -2.88 -1.12 15.74
CA GLY A 98 -2.19 -1.02 17.00
C GLY A 98 -0.66 -0.97 16.82
N PRO A 99 0.07 -0.74 17.91
CA PRO A 99 1.53 -0.70 17.87
C PRO A 99 2.13 -2.06 17.48
N ASP A 100 3.42 -2.07 17.16
CA ASP A 100 4.16 -3.31 16.88
C ASP A 100 4.01 -4.31 18.04
N GLY A 101 3.75 -5.58 17.70
CA GLY A 101 3.49 -6.66 18.65
C GLY A 101 2.07 -6.73 19.21
N SER A 102 1.16 -5.82 18.82
CA SER A 102 -0.22 -5.83 19.34
C SER A 102 -1.17 -6.79 18.63
N GLU A 103 -0.76 -7.37 17.50
CA GLU A 103 -1.60 -8.17 16.58
C GLU A 103 -2.82 -7.42 16.00
N LYS A 104 -2.95 -6.13 16.31
CA LYS A 104 -4.01 -5.26 15.80
C LYS A 104 -3.55 -4.64 14.47
N MET A 105 -3.79 -5.37 13.39
CA MET A 105 -3.56 -4.92 12.01
C MET A 105 -4.48 -3.75 11.62
N SER A 106 -4.06 -2.98 10.62
CA SER A 106 -4.93 -2.00 9.96
C SER A 106 -5.83 -2.70 8.93
N GLU A 107 -7.14 -2.52 9.05
CA GLU A 107 -8.11 -3.01 8.07
C GLU A 107 -8.45 -1.92 7.07
N MET A 108 -8.15 -2.18 5.80
CA MET A 108 -8.40 -1.29 4.68
C MET A 108 -9.61 -1.78 3.89
N PRO A 109 -10.72 -1.03 3.86
CA PRO A 109 -11.87 -1.37 3.03
C PRO A 109 -11.53 -1.12 1.56
N VAL A 110 -11.66 -2.15 0.73
CA VAL A 110 -11.33 -2.11 -0.68
C VAL A 110 -12.51 -2.64 -1.49
N ASP A 111 -12.95 -1.85 -2.46
CA ASP A 111 -13.97 -2.30 -3.40
C ASP A 111 -13.34 -3.18 -4.50
N PHE A 112 -13.43 -4.49 -4.30
CA PHE A 112 -12.98 -5.47 -5.27
C PHE A 112 -14.00 -5.78 -6.36
N VAL A 113 -15.17 -5.14 -6.42
CA VAL A 113 -16.24 -5.53 -7.38
C VAL A 113 -15.73 -5.55 -8.81
N VAL A 114 -14.96 -4.55 -9.23
CA VAL A 114 -14.41 -4.51 -10.60
C VAL A 114 -13.28 -5.55 -10.79
N GLN A 115 -12.48 -5.81 -9.76
CA GLN A 115 -11.39 -6.80 -9.85
C GLN A 115 -11.93 -8.24 -9.90
N ARG A 116 -12.95 -8.54 -9.08
CA ARG A 116 -13.64 -9.83 -9.13
C ARG A 116 -14.24 -10.07 -10.50
N GLN A 117 -14.85 -9.06 -11.12
CA GLN A 117 -15.41 -9.16 -12.46
C GLN A 117 -14.32 -9.43 -13.52
N MET A 118 -13.22 -8.68 -13.49
CA MET A 118 -12.09 -8.87 -14.41
C MET A 118 -11.48 -10.28 -14.28
N HIS A 119 -11.38 -10.79 -13.05
CA HIS A 119 -10.82 -12.11 -12.81
C HIS A 119 -11.80 -13.25 -13.17
N THR A 120 -13.11 -13.05 -13.03
CA THR A 120 -14.11 -14.04 -13.48
C THR A 120 -14.22 -14.12 -15.00
N ASP A 121 -13.98 -13.01 -15.71
CA ASP A 121 -14.09 -12.95 -17.18
C ASP A 121 -12.87 -13.56 -17.90
N ASN A 122 -11.74 -13.71 -17.20
CA ASN A 122 -10.46 -14.15 -17.78
C ASN A 122 -10.09 -15.63 -17.54
N LEU A 123 -11.02 -16.48 -17.06
CA LEU A 123 -10.83 -17.95 -16.84
C LEU A 123 -9.66 -18.38 -15.94
N LEU A 124 -8.91 -17.45 -15.35
CA LEU A 124 -7.94 -17.71 -14.29
C LEU A 124 -8.69 -17.58 -12.96
N ALA A 125 -8.72 -18.64 -12.16
CA ALA A 125 -9.23 -18.57 -10.79
C ALA A 125 -8.50 -17.41 -10.06
N GLY A 126 -9.20 -16.31 -9.89
CA GLY A 126 -8.63 -14.97 -9.79
C GLY A 126 -7.74 -14.70 -8.60
N VAL A 127 -6.44 -14.90 -8.77
CA VAL A 127 -5.46 -14.41 -7.81
C VAL A 127 -4.62 -13.30 -8.44
N PRO A 128 -4.52 -12.11 -7.81
CA PRO A 128 -3.64 -11.06 -8.31
C PRO A 128 -2.18 -11.50 -8.38
N GLU A 129 -1.47 -11.08 -9.42
CA GLU A 129 -0.03 -11.30 -9.59
C GLU A 129 0.78 -10.38 -8.67
N CYS A 130 0.28 -9.16 -8.40
CA CYS A 130 0.91 -8.20 -7.47
C CYS A 130 -0.12 -7.50 -6.56
N ALA A 131 0.25 -7.30 -5.29
CA ALA A 131 -0.56 -6.55 -4.31
C ALA A 131 0.27 -5.48 -3.57
N MET A 132 0.61 -4.37 -4.24
CA MET A 132 1.50 -3.36 -3.65
C MET A 132 0.76 -2.53 -2.62
N ALA A 133 1.15 -2.63 -1.35
CA ALA A 133 0.83 -1.63 -0.34
C ALA A 133 2.15 -0.99 0.13
N GLY A 134 2.22 0.33 0.15
CA GLY A 134 3.41 1.04 0.59
C GLY A 134 3.04 2.33 1.29
N VAL A 135 3.71 2.58 2.41
CA VAL A 135 3.69 3.86 3.13
C VAL A 135 5.02 4.54 2.86
N ARG A 136 5.02 5.86 2.86
CA ARG A 136 6.25 6.63 3.07
C ARG A 136 6.19 7.36 4.39
#